data_AF-A0A2S6RBZ1-F1
#
_entry.id   AF-A0A2S6RBZ1-F1
#
_cell.length_a   1.000
_cell.length_b   1.000
_cell.length_c   1.000
_cell.angle_alpha   90.00
_cell.angle_beta   90.00
_cell.angle_gamma   90.00
#
_symmetry.space_group_name_H-M   'P 1'
#
loop_
_entity.id
_entity.type
_entity.pdbx_description
1 polymer ?
#
loop_
_entity_poly.entity_id
_entity_poly.type
_entity_poly.pdbx_seq_one_letter_code
_entity_poly.pdbx_strand_id
1 'polypeptide(L)'
;KGIIEVINKSTSSNIMCKYTEENGDNFFAQFFVQRGTSGDATVQSFEFVSATGRWKEMLGKKCLGAYTAMQQKRFMWQGKCDISDKTRERVKNYKKPE
;
A
#
# COMPACT_ATOMS: atom_id res chain seq x y z
N LYS A 1 -7.02 8.41 -7.46
CA LYS A 1 -7.81 8.10 -8.68
C LYS A 1 -7.35 6.73 -9.16
N GLY A 2 -8.27 5.84 -9.52
CA GLY A 2 -7.96 4.47 -9.93
C GLY A 2 -8.98 3.98 -10.94
N ILE A 3 -8.63 2.92 -11.66
CA ILE A 3 -9.52 2.27 -12.64
C ILE A 3 -9.94 0.93 -12.05
N ILE A 4 -11.22 0.63 -12.11
CA ILE A 4 -11.79 -0.68 -11.75
C ILE A 4 -12.35 -1.28 -13.05
N GLU A 5 -11.84 -2.45 -13.42
CA GLU A 5 -12.27 -3.20 -14.59
C GLU A 5 -12.98 -4.47 -14.14
N VAL A 6 -14.15 -4.75 -14.72
CA VAL A 6 -14.92 -5.97 -14.44
C VAL A 6 -14.95 -6.82 -15.70
N ILE A 7 -14.29 -7.98 -15.66
CA ILE A 7 -14.18 -8.91 -16.79
C ILE A 7 -14.66 -10.28 -16.31
N ASN A 8 -15.71 -10.84 -16.94
CA ASN A 8 -16.23 -12.18 -16.65
C ASN A 8 -16.46 -12.47 -15.15
N LYS A 9 -17.10 -11.52 -14.43
CA LYS A 9 -17.34 -11.55 -12.97
C LYS A 9 -16.09 -11.47 -12.08
N SER A 10 -14.91 -11.38 -12.66
CA SER A 10 -13.66 -11.02 -11.98
C SER A 10 -13.51 -9.50 -11.97
N THR A 11 -13.07 -8.92 -10.86
CA THR A 11 -12.77 -7.48 -10.79
C THR A 11 -11.25 -7.30 -10.71
N SER A 12 -10.68 -6.61 -11.68
CA SER A 12 -9.33 -6.07 -11.58
C SER A 12 -9.42 -4.62 -11.12
N SER A 13 -8.60 -4.20 -10.16
CA SER A 13 -8.52 -2.78 -9.81
C SER A 13 -7.08 -2.32 -9.68
N ASN A 14 -6.84 -1.13 -10.24
CA ASN A 14 -5.60 -0.38 -10.12
C ASN A 14 -5.90 0.89 -9.33
N ILE A 15 -5.56 0.87 -8.04
CA ILE A 15 -5.92 1.92 -7.09
C ILE A 15 -4.66 2.64 -6.65
N MET A 16 -4.60 3.96 -6.90
CA MET A 16 -3.55 4.81 -6.36
C MET A 16 -4.03 5.48 -5.07
N CYS A 17 -3.33 5.21 -3.97
CA CYS A 17 -3.57 5.83 -2.66
C CYS A 17 -2.43 6.78 -2.30
N LYS A 18 -2.78 7.97 -1.79
CA LYS A 18 -1.83 8.87 -1.16
C LYS A 18 -1.95 8.73 0.35
N TYR A 19 -0.82 8.60 1.03
CA TYR A 19 -0.72 8.73 2.47
C TYR A 19 0.16 9.93 2.81
N THR A 20 -0.24 10.70 3.82
CA THR A 20 0.52 11.85 4.33
C THR A 20 0.65 11.70 5.83
N GLU A 21 1.87 11.75 6.34
CA GLU A 21 2.19 11.78 7.76
C GLU A 21 1.94 13.16 8.35
N GLU A 22 1.82 13.23 9.68
CA GLU A 22 1.68 14.50 10.41
C GLU A 22 2.85 15.45 10.17
N ASN A 23 4.05 14.93 9.92
CA ASN A 23 5.24 15.72 9.59
C ASN A 23 5.28 16.21 8.12
N GLY A 24 4.23 15.94 7.33
CA GLY A 24 4.10 16.32 5.92
C GLY A 24 4.79 15.40 4.92
N ASP A 25 5.59 14.43 5.38
CA ASP A 25 6.13 13.41 4.49
C ASP A 25 4.99 12.54 3.94
N ASN A 26 5.10 12.15 2.68
CA ASN A 26 4.02 11.44 2.00
C ASN A 26 4.55 10.38 1.06
N PHE A 27 3.66 9.47 0.69
CA PHE A 27 3.90 8.53 -0.38
C PHE A 27 2.63 8.27 -1.19
N PHE A 28 2.85 7.81 -2.41
CA PHE A 28 1.85 7.22 -3.28
C PHE A 28 2.13 5.74 -3.42
N ALA A 29 1.12 4.92 -3.14
CA ALA A 29 1.16 3.48 -3.33
C ALA A 29 0.15 3.05 -4.39
N GLN A 30 0.61 2.25 -5.34
CA GLN A 30 -0.23 1.64 -6.35
C GLN A 30 -0.59 0.22 -5.91
N PHE A 31 -1.88 -0.04 -5.80
CA PHE A 31 -2.45 -1.33 -5.42
C PHE A 31 -3.00 -2.03 -6.64
N PHE A 32 -2.65 -3.30 -6.76
CA PHE A 32 -3.18 -4.21 -7.77
C PHE A 32 -4.04 -5.26 -7.07
N VAL A 33 -5.33 -5.25 -7.36
CA VAL A 33 -6.28 -6.20 -6.79
C VAL A 33 -6.87 -7.03 -7.93
N GLN A 34 -6.73 -8.35 -7.85
CA GLN A 34 -7.52 -9.29 -8.64
C GLN A 34 -8.56 -9.93 -7.70
N ARG A 35 -9.84 -9.63 -7.91
CA ARG A 35 -10.95 -10.24 -7.17
C ARG A 35 -11.48 -11.44 -7.96
N GLY A 36 -11.34 -12.65 -7.40
CA GLY A 36 -12.19 -13.78 -7.73
C GLY A 36 -13.59 -13.67 -7.10
N THR A 37 -14.42 -14.71 -7.24
CA THR A 37 -15.76 -14.80 -6.62
C THR A 37 -15.69 -14.64 -5.08
N SER A 38 -16.10 -13.46 -4.61
CA SER A 38 -16.63 -13.08 -3.27
C SER A 38 -16.00 -13.57 -1.95
N GLY A 39 -14.95 -14.39 -1.94
CA GLY A 39 -14.33 -14.93 -0.71
C GLY A 39 -12.87 -14.49 -0.46
N ASP A 40 -12.06 -14.34 -1.52
CA ASP A 40 -10.59 -14.20 -1.41
C ASP A 40 -10.06 -12.76 -1.44
N ALA A 41 -10.94 -11.76 -1.34
CA ALA A 41 -10.60 -10.36 -1.57
C ALA A 41 -9.77 -9.68 -0.45
N THR A 42 -9.03 -10.42 0.36
CA THR A 42 -8.37 -9.90 1.58
C THR A 42 -6.87 -9.70 1.47
N VAL A 43 -6.19 -10.13 0.39
CA VAL A 43 -4.75 -9.91 0.17
C VAL A 43 -4.50 -9.30 -1.22
N GLN A 44 -3.69 -8.25 -1.29
CA GLN A 44 -3.37 -7.49 -2.50
C GLN A 44 -1.90 -7.11 -2.57
N SER A 45 -1.31 -7.11 -3.76
CA SER A 45 0.04 -6.58 -3.95
C SER A 45 0.02 -5.07 -4.12
N PHE A 46 1.05 -4.40 -3.61
CA PHE A 46 1.22 -2.97 -3.82
C PHE A 46 2.69 -2.56 -3.87
N GLU A 47 2.93 -1.38 -4.45
CA GLU A 47 4.25 -0.80 -4.61
C GLU A 47 4.21 0.70 -4.35
N PHE A 48 5.27 1.22 -3.73
CA PHE A 48 5.48 2.65 -3.56
C PHE A 48 6.05 3.24 -4.85
N VAL A 49 5.31 4.14 -5.49
CA VAL A 49 5.66 4.73 -6.80
C VAL A 49 6.18 6.16 -6.70
N SER A 50 5.90 6.85 -5.60
CA SER A 50 6.44 8.17 -5.30
C SER A 50 6.46 8.35 -3.78
N ALA A 51 7.49 9.01 -3.25
CA ALA A 51 7.65 9.15 -1.81
C ALA A 51 8.59 10.31 -1.41
N THR A 52 8.36 10.84 -0.22
CA THR A 52 9.25 11.78 0.46
C THR A 52 9.73 11.20 1.80
N GLY A 53 10.74 11.85 2.38
CA GLY A 53 11.32 11.46 3.68
C GLY A 53 11.72 9.99 3.75
N ARG A 54 11.40 9.34 4.88
CA ARG A 54 11.72 7.92 5.12
C ARG A 54 11.15 6.97 4.07
N TRP A 55 10.03 7.33 3.45
CA TRP A 55 9.33 6.47 2.50
C TRP A 55 10.07 6.34 1.17
N LYS A 56 11.06 7.21 0.87
CA LYS A 56 11.93 7.05 -0.29
C LYS A 56 12.65 5.70 -0.32
N GLU A 57 12.95 5.15 0.85
CA GLU A 57 13.55 3.81 1.02
C GLU A 57 12.64 2.67 0.53
N MET A 58 11.34 2.93 0.42
CA MET A 58 10.33 1.95 0.01
C MET A 58 10.02 1.99 -1.48
N LEU A 59 10.54 2.98 -2.23
CA LEU A 59 10.31 3.10 -3.67
C LEU A 59 10.74 1.83 -4.41
N GLY A 60 9.86 1.33 -5.29
CA GLY A 60 10.11 0.09 -6.03
C GLY A 60 10.00 -1.20 -5.22
N LYS A 61 9.71 -1.12 -3.92
CA LYS A 61 9.55 -2.31 -3.07
C LYS A 61 8.15 -2.88 -3.23
N LYS A 62 8.08 -4.17 -3.54
CA LYS A 62 6.84 -4.93 -3.62
C LYS A 62 6.42 -5.37 -2.22
N CYS A 63 5.17 -5.12 -1.91
CA CYS A 63 4.57 -5.44 -0.64
C CYS A 63 3.26 -6.19 -0.84
N LEU A 64 2.86 -6.96 0.17
CA LEU A 64 1.56 -7.58 0.29
C LEU A 64 0.78 -6.83 1.36
N GLY A 65 -0.40 -6.34 1.01
CA GLY A 65 -1.34 -5.74 1.94
C GLY A 65 -2.49 -6.71 2.15
N ALA A 66 -2.83 -6.97 3.41
CA ALA A 66 -4.09 -7.59 3.76
C ALA A 66 -5.06 -6.53 4.26
N TYR A 67 -6.33 -6.61 3.89
CA TYR A 67 -7.37 -5.76 4.45
C TYR A 67 -8.59 -6.56 4.89
N THR A 68 -9.20 -6.14 5.99
CA THR A 68 -10.48 -6.68 6.46
C THR A 68 -11.44 -5.53 6.71
N ALA A 69 -12.65 -5.64 6.17
CA ALA A 69 -13.71 -4.68 6.45
C ALA A 69 -14.20 -4.87 7.88
N MET A 70 -14.34 -3.77 8.62
CA MET A 70 -14.96 -3.73 9.94
C MET A 70 -16.36 -3.12 9.83
N GLN A 71 -17.14 -3.20 10.91
CA GLN A 71 -18.37 -2.44 11.04
C GLN A 71 -18.12 -0.92 10.93
N GLN A 72 -19.16 -0.15 10.62
CA GLN A 72 -19.12 1.31 10.57
C GLN A 72 -18.14 1.92 9.54
N LYS A 73 -17.99 1.30 8.36
CA LYS A 73 -17.13 1.79 7.25
C LYS A 73 -15.65 1.92 7.62
N ARG A 74 -15.20 1.20 8.64
CA ARG A 74 -13.77 1.10 9.00
C ARG A 74 -13.18 -0.15 8.34
N PHE A 75 -11.86 -0.18 8.20
CA PHE A 75 -11.15 -1.36 7.76
C PHE A 75 -9.84 -1.48 8.53
N MET A 76 -9.44 -2.71 8.84
CA MET A 76 -8.07 -2.99 9.25
C MET A 76 -7.24 -3.24 8.02
N TRP A 77 -6.00 -2.78 8.03
CA TRP A 77 -5.04 -3.02 6.98
C TRP A 77 -3.69 -3.39 7.58
N GLN A 78 -3.06 -4.42 7.04
CA GLN A 78 -1.72 -4.84 7.43
C GLN A 78 -0.86 -5.06 6.19
N GLY A 79 0.25 -4.32 6.12
CA GLY A 79 1.25 -4.48 5.07
C GLY A 79 2.42 -5.34 5.52
N LYS A 80 2.90 -6.21 4.63
CA LYS A 80 4.19 -6.91 4.74
C LYS A 80 5.00 -6.63 3.48
N CYS A 81 6.19 -6.07 3.65
CA CYS A 81 7.11 -5.79 2.55
C CYS A 81 8.35 -6.67 2.67
N ASP A 82 8.87 -7.13 1.55
CA ASP A 82 10.19 -7.77 1.51
C ASP A 82 11.26 -6.68 1.40
N ILE A 83 11.91 -6.39 2.53
CA ILE A 83 12.92 -5.34 2.66
C ILE A 83 14.12 -5.84 3.48
N SER A 84 15.30 -5.30 3.17
CA SER A 84 16.50 -5.60 3.94
C SER A 84 16.46 -4.98 5.35
N ASP A 85 17.17 -5.56 6.31
CA ASP A 85 17.32 -4.99 7.65
C ASP A 85 17.89 -3.57 7.61
N LYS A 86 18.81 -3.29 6.68
CA LYS A 86 19.36 -1.93 6.48
C LYS A 86 18.27 -0.93 6.08
N THR A 87 17.38 -1.33 5.17
CA THR A 87 16.22 -0.50 4.77
C THR A 87 15.30 -0.27 5.96
N ARG A 88 14.99 -1.33 6.71
CA ARG A 88 14.14 -1.25 7.91
C ARG A 88 14.70 -0.28 8.94
N GLU A 89 16.00 -0.36 9.23
CA GLU A 89 16.66 0.53 10.19
C GLU A 89 16.68 2.00 9.73
N ARG A 90 16.90 2.25 8.43
CA ARG A 90 16.82 3.62 7.88
C ARG A 90 15.43 4.22 8.00
N VAL A 91 14.39 3.44 7.77
CA VAL A 91 12.99 3.89 7.92
C VAL A 91 12.65 4.15 9.39
N LYS A 92 13.05 3.25 10.28
CA LYS A 92 12.75 3.34 11.72
C LYS A 92 13.45 4.51 12.40
N ASN A 93 14.72 4.75 12.07
CA ASN A 93 15.55 5.75 12.72
C ASN A 93 15.61 7.09 11.95
N TYR A 94 14.72 7.27 10.97
CA TYR A 94 14.67 8.49 10.18
C TYR A 94 14.38 9.71 11.07
N LYS A 95 15.21 10.75 10.89
CA LYS A 95 14.98 12.09 11.41
C LYS A 95 14.86 13.02 10.22
N LYS A 96 13.77 13.79 10.19
CA LYS A 96 13.56 14.77 9.13
C LYS A 96 14.67 15.84 9.24
N PRO A 97 15.41 16.13 8.16
CA PRO A 97 16.33 17.25 8.13
C PRO A 97 15.55 18.55 8.41
N GLU A 98 16.12 19.43 9.23
CA GLU A 98 15.59 20.76 9.50
C GLU A 98 15.55 21.63 8.24
#